data_AF-A0A7C5I422-F1
#
_entry.id   AF-A0A7C5I422-F1
#
_cell.length_a   1.000
_cell.length_b   1.000
_cell.length_c   1.000
_cell.angle_alpha   90.00
_cell.angle_beta   90.00
_cell.angle_gamma   90.00
#
_symmetry.space_group_name_H-M   'P 1'
#
loop_
_entity.id
_entity.type
_entity.pdbx_description
1 polymer ?
#
loop_
_entity_poly.entity_id
_entity_poly.type
_entity_poly.pdbx_seq_one_letter_code
_entity_poly.pdbx_strand_id
1 'polypeptide(L)'
;MKKGTIIIFIFLLMPTLSNYALPQEEHVERVVSIEVPVRVYKKGHFIRDLSIHDFLLHEDGVQQKIDAVYLIKKKTIEREEKHEEAVKTREPEIASRNFVFVFEIHTYLPKLNEVMDYFFNKVMLPGDSLKVYTPVRAYTIKEDSFKILSKQKIADQLKAKLRKDIVMRASDYRSLYEQIRKIVYTEGFEAVEDPMCMTVLRKMKALQQVDVSKLTQLAESLKQTEGQKHVFLFYQKQSLPIP
;
A
#
# COMPACT_ATOMS: atom_id res chain seq x y z
N MET A 1 -91.26 -50.20 0.80
CA MET A 1 -89.84 -50.52 1.08
C MET A 1 -88.97 -49.77 0.10
N LYS A 2 -88.09 -48.90 0.61
CA LYS A 2 -87.20 -48.00 -0.13
C LYS A 2 -86.10 -48.79 -0.84
N LYS A 3 -85.87 -48.53 -2.13
CA LYS A 3 -84.58 -48.79 -2.79
C LYS A 3 -83.92 -47.43 -2.97
N GLY A 4 -82.87 -47.17 -2.20
CA GLY A 4 -82.13 -45.92 -2.23
C GLY A 4 -81.20 -45.87 -3.43
N THR A 5 -81.36 -44.85 -4.28
CA THR A 5 -80.41 -44.49 -5.32
C THR A 5 -79.30 -43.65 -4.69
N ILE A 6 -78.06 -44.14 -4.74
CA ILE A 6 -76.86 -43.40 -4.31
C ILE A 6 -76.49 -42.44 -5.44
N ILE A 7 -76.59 -41.12 -5.18
CA ILE A 7 -76.03 -40.08 -6.03
C ILE A 7 -74.67 -39.71 -5.44
N ILE A 8 -73.60 -40.00 -6.18
CA ILE A 8 -72.24 -39.60 -5.84
C ILE A 8 -72.05 -38.14 -6.30
N PHE A 9 -71.92 -37.21 -5.37
CA PHE A 9 -71.48 -35.85 -5.64
C PHE A 9 -69.95 -35.82 -5.68
N ILE A 10 -69.37 -35.71 -6.88
CA ILE A 10 -67.94 -35.44 -7.06
C ILE A 10 -67.74 -33.94 -6.87
N PHE A 11 -67.25 -33.54 -5.69
CA PHE A 11 -66.78 -32.18 -5.45
C PHE A 11 -65.44 -31.99 -6.16
N LEU A 12 -65.46 -31.39 -7.35
CA LEU A 12 -64.26 -30.96 -8.05
C LEU A 12 -63.76 -29.68 -7.38
N LEU A 13 -62.83 -29.83 -6.43
CA LEU A 13 -62.13 -28.72 -5.78
C LEU A 13 -61.29 -28.00 -6.84
N MET A 14 -61.80 -26.90 -7.37
CA MET A 14 -61.03 -25.92 -8.15
C MET A 14 -59.97 -25.32 -7.22
N PRO A 15 -58.65 -25.50 -7.45
CA PRO A 15 -57.65 -24.78 -6.70
C PRO A 15 -57.76 -23.31 -7.08
N THR A 16 -58.17 -22.48 -6.14
CA THR A 16 -58.02 -21.03 -6.25
C THR A 16 -56.53 -20.74 -6.41
N LEU A 17 -56.13 -20.27 -7.59
CA LEU A 17 -54.80 -19.74 -7.86
C LEU A 17 -54.58 -18.52 -6.96
N SER A 18 -54.05 -18.77 -5.77
CA SER A 18 -53.46 -17.76 -4.92
C SER A 18 -52.26 -17.18 -5.68
N ASN A 19 -52.39 -15.94 -6.16
CA ASN A 19 -51.27 -15.13 -6.63
C ASN A 19 -50.33 -14.87 -5.44
N TYR A 20 -49.45 -15.84 -5.14
CA TYR A 20 -48.25 -15.56 -4.38
C TYR A 20 -47.31 -14.80 -5.31
N ALA A 21 -47.39 -13.47 -5.27
CA ALA A 21 -46.30 -12.65 -5.75
C ALA A 21 -45.08 -13.03 -4.92
N LEU A 22 -44.15 -13.77 -5.51
CA LEU A 22 -42.82 -13.98 -4.94
C LEU A 22 -42.23 -12.59 -4.65
N PRO A 23 -41.63 -12.36 -3.46
CA PRO A 23 -40.85 -11.15 -3.24
C PRO A 23 -39.80 -11.09 -4.34
N GLN A 24 -39.88 -10.08 -5.21
CA GLN A 24 -38.74 -9.73 -6.05
C GLN A 24 -37.64 -9.36 -5.06
N GLU A 25 -36.60 -10.19 -4.99
CA GLU A 25 -35.32 -9.75 -4.44
C GLU A 25 -34.96 -8.49 -5.24
N GLU A 26 -34.95 -7.34 -4.57
CA GLU A 26 -34.24 -6.18 -5.09
C GLU A 26 -32.81 -6.65 -5.30
N HIS A 27 -32.48 -6.97 -6.55
CA HIS A 27 -31.11 -6.98 -7.01
C HIS A 27 -30.61 -5.56 -6.81
N VAL A 28 -30.09 -5.28 -5.60
CA VAL A 28 -29.26 -4.12 -5.35
C VAL A 28 -28.04 -4.35 -6.23
N GLU A 29 -28.13 -3.82 -7.45
CA GLU A 29 -27.01 -3.64 -8.34
C GLU A 29 -25.93 -2.98 -7.48
N ARG A 30 -24.90 -3.74 -7.10
CA ARG A 30 -23.79 -3.23 -6.31
C ARG A 30 -23.06 -2.25 -7.23
N VAL A 31 -23.50 -0.99 -7.22
CA VAL A 31 -22.74 0.12 -7.79
C VAL A 31 -21.42 0.12 -7.03
N VAL A 32 -20.37 -0.39 -7.68
CA VAL A 32 -19.03 -0.37 -7.12
C VAL A 32 -18.57 1.07 -7.20
N SER A 33 -18.69 1.81 -6.10
CA SER A 33 -18.13 3.15 -5.99
C SER A 33 -16.61 3.03 -6.04
N ILE A 34 -15.99 3.40 -7.17
CA ILE A 34 -14.55 3.37 -7.35
C ILE A 34 -13.96 4.66 -6.78
N GLU A 35 -13.18 4.55 -5.71
CA GLU A 35 -12.49 5.68 -5.11
C GLU A 35 -11.16 5.95 -5.81
N VAL A 36 -10.97 7.17 -6.32
CA VAL A 36 -9.73 7.60 -6.98
C VAL A 36 -9.00 8.63 -6.12
N PRO A 37 -7.97 8.26 -5.33
CA PRO A 37 -7.25 9.19 -4.48
C PRO A 37 -6.29 10.06 -5.30
N VAL A 38 -6.43 11.38 -5.21
CA VAL A 38 -5.57 12.36 -5.89
C VAL A 38 -4.89 13.31 -4.90
N ARG A 39 -3.69 13.80 -5.27
CA ARG A 39 -3.00 14.87 -4.53
C ARG A 39 -2.46 15.90 -5.50
N VAL A 40 -2.92 17.15 -5.38
CA VAL A 40 -2.56 18.23 -6.30
C VAL A 40 -1.65 19.23 -5.59
N TYR A 41 -0.50 19.51 -6.20
CA TYR A 41 0.47 20.49 -5.71
C TYR A 41 0.78 21.52 -6.80
N LYS A 42 0.87 22.80 -6.42
CA LYS A 42 1.36 23.87 -7.28
C LYS A 42 2.58 24.51 -6.61
N LYS A 43 3.74 24.45 -7.27
CA LYS A 43 5.02 24.96 -6.74
C LYS A 43 5.33 24.44 -5.31
N GLY A 44 5.06 23.15 -5.06
CA GLY A 44 5.30 22.52 -3.75
C GLY A 44 4.23 22.79 -2.68
N HIS A 45 3.22 23.61 -2.96
CA HIS A 45 2.10 23.86 -2.05
C HIS A 45 0.91 22.99 -2.40
N PHE A 46 0.34 22.32 -1.40
CA PHE A 46 -0.88 21.53 -1.56
C PHE A 46 -2.09 22.44 -1.82
N ILE A 47 -2.83 22.15 -2.88
CA ILE A 47 -4.03 22.89 -3.30
C ILE A 47 -5.25 22.19 -2.71
N ARG A 48 -6.06 22.93 -1.96
CA ARG A 48 -7.15 22.38 -1.12
C ARG A 48 -8.55 22.82 -1.55
N ASP A 49 -8.60 23.77 -2.47
CA ASP A 49 -9.77 24.50 -2.95
C ASP A 49 -10.26 24.03 -4.33
N LEU A 50 -9.79 22.87 -4.80
CA LEU A 50 -10.27 22.25 -6.04
C LEU A 50 -11.70 21.74 -5.90
N SER A 51 -12.56 22.07 -6.85
CA SER A 51 -13.94 21.59 -6.97
C SER A 51 -14.03 20.35 -7.86
N ILE A 52 -15.22 19.74 -7.91
CA ILE A 52 -15.48 18.62 -8.83
C ILE A 52 -15.22 18.97 -10.31
N HIS A 53 -15.38 20.25 -10.68
CA HIS A 53 -15.20 20.77 -12.03
C HIS A 53 -13.72 20.87 -12.45
N ASP A 54 -12.79 20.79 -11.50
CA ASP A 54 -11.36 20.82 -11.77
C ASP A 54 -10.79 19.44 -12.16
N PHE A 55 -11.64 18.42 -12.17
CA PHE A 55 -11.26 17.03 -12.46
C PHE A 55 -11.98 16.49 -13.69
N LEU A 56 -11.24 15.68 -14.45
CA LEU A 56 -11.75 14.90 -15.56
C LEU A 56 -11.26 13.47 -15.38
N LEU A 57 -12.19 12.54 -15.19
CA LEU A 57 -11.86 11.12 -15.00
C LEU A 57 -12.09 10.37 -16.30
N HIS A 58 -11.13 9.51 -16.68
CA HIS A 58 -11.30 8.56 -17.77
C HIS A 58 -10.91 7.17 -17.29
N GLU A 59 -11.65 6.17 -17.76
CA GLU A 59 -11.34 4.76 -17.64
C GLU A 59 -11.25 4.18 -19.05
N ASP A 60 -10.10 3.60 -19.40
CA ASP A 60 -9.79 3.08 -20.73
C ASP A 60 -10.09 4.05 -21.89
N GLY A 61 -9.86 5.35 -21.65
CA GLY A 61 -10.10 6.42 -22.62
C GLY A 61 -11.54 6.91 -22.71
N VAL A 62 -12.47 6.30 -21.95
CA VAL A 62 -13.87 6.75 -21.85
C VAL A 62 -14.03 7.65 -20.65
N GLN A 63 -14.59 8.85 -20.86
CA GLN A 63 -14.85 9.79 -19.77
C GLN A 63 -15.88 9.22 -18.80
N GLN A 64 -15.54 9.21 -17.52
CA GLN A 64 -16.38 8.74 -16.44
C GLN A 64 -17.00 9.93 -15.70
N LYS A 65 -18.22 9.74 -15.22
CA LYS A 65 -18.88 10.72 -14.34
C LYS A 65 -18.21 10.66 -12.97
N ILE A 66 -17.94 11.84 -12.40
CA ILE A 66 -17.49 11.97 -11.02
C ILE A 66 -18.73 12.27 -10.19
N ASP A 67 -19.07 11.42 -9.23
CA ASP A 67 -20.27 11.60 -8.40
C ASP A 67 -20.03 12.54 -7.22
N ALA A 68 -18.81 12.48 -6.66
CA ALA A 68 -18.43 13.21 -5.46
C ALA A 68 -16.92 13.49 -5.41
N VAL A 69 -16.55 14.59 -4.75
CA VAL A 69 -15.16 14.92 -4.39
C VAL A 69 -15.08 15.21 -2.91
N TYR A 70 -14.09 14.58 -2.25
CA TYR A 70 -13.86 14.72 -0.82
C TYR A 70 -12.46 15.26 -0.56
N LEU A 71 -12.35 16.29 0.29
CA LEU A 71 -11.08 16.73 0.85
C LEU A 71 -10.80 15.92 2.12
N ILE A 72 -10.01 14.86 2.01
CA ILE A 72 -9.63 14.03 3.15
C ILE A 72 -8.29 14.51 3.72
N LYS A 73 -8.27 14.78 5.02
CA LYS A 73 -7.04 15.07 5.75
C LYS A 73 -6.87 14.08 6.89
N LYS A 74 -5.76 13.33 6.86
CA LYS A 74 -5.48 12.26 7.82
C LYS A 74 -6.60 11.21 7.83
N LYS A 75 -7.52 11.30 8.79
CA LYS A 75 -8.65 10.39 8.97
C LYS A 75 -9.99 11.12 9.06
N THR A 76 -10.08 12.32 8.52
CA THR A 76 -11.28 13.16 8.57
C THR A 76 -11.58 13.75 7.20
N ILE A 77 -12.86 13.79 6.84
CA ILE A 77 -13.37 14.54 5.69
C ILE A 77 -13.50 16.00 6.14
N GLU A 78 -12.72 16.91 5.53
CA GLU A 78 -12.79 18.36 5.82
C GLU A 78 -13.77 19.09 4.90
N ARG A 79 -14.03 18.54 3.69
CA ARG A 79 -15.00 19.08 2.73
C ARG A 79 -15.52 17.96 1.85
N GLU A 80 -16.76 18.11 1.43
CA GLU A 80 -17.47 17.23 0.52
C GLU A 80 -18.23 18.06 -0.51
N GLU A 81 -18.20 17.60 -1.75
CA GLU A 81 -18.98 18.14 -2.86
C GLU A 81 -19.59 16.94 -3.59
N LYS A 82 -20.93 16.85 -3.63
CA LYS A 82 -21.70 15.76 -4.25
C LYS A 82 -22.67 16.33 -5.26
N HIS A 83 -22.88 15.63 -6.37
CA HIS A 83 -24.05 15.88 -7.22
C HIS A 83 -25.34 15.42 -6.50
N GLU A 84 -26.49 16.04 -6.81
CA GLU A 84 -27.79 15.71 -6.17
C GLU A 84 -28.19 14.23 -6.33
N GLU A 85 -27.83 13.64 -7.47
CA GLU A 85 -28.04 12.23 -7.77
C GLU A 85 -27.13 11.29 -6.96
N ALA A 86 -26.02 11.84 -6.44
CA ALA A 86 -25.01 11.16 -5.65
C ALA A 86 -25.23 11.25 -4.13
N VAL A 87 -26.39 11.75 -3.68
CA VAL A 87 -26.74 11.79 -2.25
C VAL A 87 -26.80 10.38 -1.62
N LYS A 88 -27.03 9.35 -2.46
CA LYS A 88 -27.00 7.94 -2.05
C LYS A 88 -25.60 7.30 -2.11
N THR A 89 -24.60 8.02 -2.60
CA THR A 89 -23.23 7.48 -2.72
C THR A 89 -22.63 7.34 -1.33
N ARG A 90 -22.08 6.16 -1.07
CA ARG A 90 -21.44 5.83 0.21
C ARG A 90 -20.30 6.82 0.47
N GLU A 91 -20.17 7.28 1.71
CA GLU A 91 -18.98 8.06 2.12
C GLU A 91 -17.71 7.22 1.89
N PRO A 92 -16.60 7.86 1.51
CA PRO A 92 -15.37 7.15 1.23
C PRO A 92 -14.91 6.44 2.49
N GLU A 93 -14.55 5.17 2.35
CA GLU A 93 -13.97 4.46 3.48
C GLU A 93 -12.60 5.08 3.74
N ILE A 94 -12.45 5.75 4.88
CA ILE A 94 -11.18 6.37 5.28
C ILE A 94 -10.19 5.25 5.57
N ALA A 95 -9.52 4.84 4.49
CA ALA A 95 -8.86 3.58 4.42
C ALA A 95 -7.65 3.52 5.38
N SER A 96 -7.39 2.34 5.94
CA SER A 96 -6.22 2.10 6.79
C SER A 96 -4.95 2.58 6.09
N ARG A 97 -4.06 3.26 6.82
CA ARG A 97 -2.83 3.80 6.23
C ARG A 97 -1.68 2.84 6.47
N ASN A 98 -1.07 2.40 5.40
CA ASN A 98 0.02 1.44 5.39
C ASN A 98 1.28 2.14 4.91
N PHE A 99 2.23 2.33 5.82
CA PHE A 99 3.52 2.91 5.53
C PHE A 99 4.53 1.82 5.18
N VAL A 100 5.33 2.05 4.16
CA VAL A 100 6.46 1.19 3.79
C VAL A 100 7.71 2.03 3.68
N PHE A 101 8.72 1.71 4.49
CA PHE A 101 10.05 2.29 4.37
C PHE A 101 10.98 1.26 3.75
N VAL A 102 11.67 1.66 2.69
CA VAL A 102 12.72 0.86 2.05
C VAL A 102 14.04 1.60 2.22
N PHE A 103 14.99 0.97 2.90
CA PHE A 103 16.31 1.53 3.15
C PHE A 103 17.37 0.86 2.27
N GLU A 104 17.78 1.56 1.22
CA GLU A 104 18.95 1.26 0.39
C GLU A 104 20.06 2.24 0.74
N ILE A 105 20.58 2.09 1.96
CA ILE A 105 21.65 2.94 2.50
C ILE A 105 22.74 2.09 3.13
N HIS A 106 23.98 2.52 2.94
CA HIS A 106 25.19 1.83 3.38
C HIS A 106 25.92 2.59 4.48
N THR A 107 25.47 3.80 4.82
CA THR A 107 26.02 4.60 5.91
C THR A 107 24.89 5.10 6.77
N TYR A 108 25.02 4.89 8.08
CA TYR A 108 24.03 5.38 9.02
C TYR A 108 24.16 6.90 9.19
N LEU A 109 23.11 7.63 8.84
CA LEU A 109 23.03 9.08 9.00
C LEU A 109 22.31 9.39 10.32
N PRO A 110 22.91 10.13 11.27
CA PRO A 110 22.26 10.51 12.52
C PRO A 110 20.90 11.20 12.33
N LYS A 111 20.74 11.94 11.21
CA LYS A 111 19.50 12.61 10.81
C LYS A 111 18.31 11.64 10.69
N LEU A 112 18.56 10.35 10.44
CA LEU A 112 17.50 9.33 10.43
C LEU A 112 16.77 9.23 11.77
N ASN A 113 17.42 9.52 12.89
CA ASN A 113 16.75 9.55 14.19
C ASN A 113 15.67 10.62 14.22
N GLU A 114 15.98 11.83 13.77
CA GLU A 114 15.03 12.93 13.69
C GLU A 114 13.87 12.61 12.73
N VAL A 115 14.15 11.96 11.60
CA VAL A 115 13.12 11.52 10.64
C VAL A 115 12.19 10.48 11.28
N MET A 116 12.74 9.50 11.99
CA MET A 116 11.94 8.50 12.71
C MET A 116 11.12 9.16 13.81
N ASP A 117 11.72 10.02 14.63
CA ASP A 117 11.01 10.72 15.71
C ASP A 117 9.89 11.60 15.15
N TYR A 118 10.13 12.34 14.06
CA TYR A 118 9.09 13.10 13.38
C TYR A 118 7.96 12.19 12.87
N PHE A 119 8.31 11.08 12.21
CA PHE A 119 7.32 10.16 11.67
C PHE A 119 6.40 9.60 12.77
N PHE A 120 6.96 9.04 13.83
CA PHE A 120 6.15 8.44 14.91
C PHE A 120 5.32 9.48 15.68
N ASN A 121 5.88 10.68 15.89
CA ASN A 121 5.23 11.70 16.72
C ASN A 121 4.22 12.58 15.95
N LYS A 122 4.44 12.82 14.65
CA LYS A 122 3.64 13.79 13.86
C LYS A 122 2.87 13.18 12.70
N VAL A 123 3.33 12.06 12.13
CA VAL A 123 2.75 11.45 10.92
C VAL A 123 1.89 10.24 11.24
N MET A 124 2.46 9.31 12.00
CA MET A 124 1.81 8.04 12.33
C MET A 124 0.68 8.25 13.35
N LEU A 125 -0.47 7.66 13.09
CA LEU A 125 -1.68 7.73 13.90
C LEU A 125 -2.06 6.32 14.40
N PRO A 126 -2.87 6.22 15.46
CA PRO A 126 -3.44 4.94 15.87
C PRO A 126 -4.20 4.28 14.71
N GLY A 127 -4.02 2.97 14.53
CA GLY A 127 -4.61 2.23 13.41
C GLY A 127 -3.77 2.24 12.11
N ASP A 128 -2.59 2.88 12.10
CA ASP A 128 -1.68 2.77 10.94
C ASP A 128 -0.74 1.58 11.10
N SER A 129 -0.33 0.98 9.98
CA SER A 129 0.72 -0.03 9.92
C SER A 129 2.02 0.55 9.36
N LEU A 130 3.16 -0.03 9.74
CA LEU A 130 4.47 0.30 9.16
C LEU A 130 5.25 -0.98 8.85
N LYS A 131 5.67 -1.15 7.61
CA LYS A 131 6.65 -2.16 7.18
C LYS A 131 7.98 -1.48 6.85
N VAL A 132 9.07 -2.00 7.38
CA VAL A 132 10.41 -1.44 7.22
C VAL A 132 11.34 -2.48 6.65
N TYR A 133 11.79 -2.26 5.42
CA TYR A 133 12.82 -3.06 4.77
C TYR A 133 14.17 -2.39 5.03
N THR A 134 14.99 -3.02 5.87
CA THR A 134 16.37 -2.61 6.10
C THR A 134 17.30 -3.30 5.10
N PRO A 135 18.58 -2.88 5.03
CA PRO A 135 19.54 -3.58 4.21
C PRO A 135 19.73 -5.06 4.61
N VAL A 136 19.33 -5.49 5.81
CA VAL A 136 19.50 -6.86 6.30
C VAL A 136 18.19 -7.65 6.31
N ARG A 137 17.08 -7.05 6.76
CA ARG A 137 15.80 -7.76 6.95
C ARG A 137 14.59 -6.83 6.96
N ALA A 138 13.40 -7.42 6.99
CA ALA A 138 12.15 -6.67 7.16
C ALA A 138 11.66 -6.67 8.63
N TYR A 139 11.06 -5.56 9.04
CA TYR A 139 10.33 -5.41 10.29
C TYR A 139 8.89 -4.95 10.00
N THR A 140 7.95 -5.39 10.83
CA THR A 140 6.54 -4.98 10.73
C THR A 140 6.07 -4.47 12.07
N ILE A 141 5.45 -3.29 12.07
CA ILE A 141 4.72 -2.70 13.18
C ILE A 141 3.24 -2.73 12.77
N LYS A 142 2.47 -3.56 13.46
CA LYS A 142 1.03 -3.70 13.23
C LYS A 142 0.26 -2.53 13.85
N GLU A 143 -0.94 -2.27 13.36
CA GLU A 143 -1.86 -1.24 13.85
C GLU A 143 -2.10 -1.25 15.37
N ASP A 144 -2.14 -2.45 15.96
CA ASP A 144 -2.39 -2.67 17.39
C ASP A 144 -1.14 -2.55 18.27
N SER A 145 0.04 -2.38 17.68
CA SER A 145 1.30 -2.33 18.44
C SER A 145 1.31 -1.21 19.49
N PHE A 146 0.60 -0.11 19.21
CA PHE A 146 0.49 1.04 20.09
C PHE A 146 -0.42 0.83 21.31
N LYS A 147 -1.21 -0.26 21.33
CA LYS A 147 -1.98 -0.65 22.52
C LYS A 147 -1.07 -1.22 23.62
N ILE A 148 0.10 -1.75 23.23
CA ILE A 148 1.02 -2.50 24.10
C ILE A 148 2.25 -1.65 24.47
N LEU A 149 2.78 -0.89 23.50
CA LEU A 149 3.98 -0.08 23.68
C LEU A 149 3.74 1.38 23.26
N SER A 150 4.40 2.31 23.97
CA SER A 150 4.35 3.72 23.57
C SER A 150 5.02 3.92 22.20
N LYS A 151 4.53 4.92 21.46
CA LYS A 151 5.11 5.32 20.17
C LYS A 151 6.62 5.55 20.25
N GLN A 152 7.07 6.24 21.30
CA GLN A 152 8.49 6.54 21.49
C GLN A 152 9.32 5.26 21.69
N LYS A 153 8.82 4.31 22.48
CA LYS A 153 9.54 3.05 22.72
C LYS A 153 9.65 2.21 21.43
N ILE A 154 8.60 2.18 20.61
CA ILE A 154 8.64 1.54 19.29
C ILE A 154 9.64 2.25 18.37
N ALA A 155 9.63 3.58 18.35
CA ALA A 155 10.57 4.38 17.57
C ALA A 155 12.02 4.10 17.97
N ASP A 156 12.32 4.07 19.27
CA ASP A 156 13.67 3.82 19.79
C ASP A 156 14.15 2.41 19.44
N GLN A 157 13.28 1.40 19.55
CA GLN A 157 13.59 0.03 19.12
C GLN A 157 13.88 -0.04 17.62
N LEU A 158 13.08 0.64 16.79
CA LEU A 158 13.30 0.67 15.36
C LEU A 158 14.61 1.40 15.00
N LYS A 159 14.91 2.55 15.64
CA LYS A 159 16.16 3.29 15.44
C LYS A 159 17.38 2.42 15.76
N ALA A 160 17.34 1.67 16.87
CA ALA A 160 18.42 0.75 17.24
C ALA A 160 18.59 -0.39 16.22
N LYS A 161 17.49 -0.99 15.76
CA LYS A 161 17.50 -2.04 14.72
C LYS A 161 18.04 -1.52 13.39
N LEU A 162 17.55 -0.36 12.94
CA LEU A 162 18.02 0.31 11.72
C LEU A 162 19.53 0.57 11.78
N ARG A 163 20.00 1.18 12.87
CA ARG A 163 21.43 1.45 13.05
C ARG A 163 22.26 0.17 12.99
N LYS A 164 21.84 -0.88 13.69
CA LYS A 164 22.52 -2.18 13.67
C LYS A 164 22.60 -2.77 12.27
N ASP A 165 21.47 -2.84 11.57
CA ASP A 165 21.38 -3.46 10.25
C ASP A 165 22.18 -2.69 9.20
N ILE A 166 22.13 -1.35 9.22
CA ILE A 166 22.91 -0.51 8.30
C ILE A 166 24.40 -0.68 8.54
N VAL A 167 24.86 -0.64 9.79
CA VAL A 167 26.28 -0.83 10.13
C VAL A 167 26.76 -2.23 9.74
N MET A 168 25.94 -3.26 9.98
CA MET A 168 26.24 -4.63 9.57
C MET A 168 26.42 -4.72 8.05
N ARG A 169 25.46 -4.20 7.27
CA ARG A 169 25.56 -4.22 5.81
C ARG A 169 26.72 -3.38 5.26
N ALA A 170 26.99 -2.25 5.89
CA ALA A 170 28.12 -1.38 5.53
C ALA A 170 29.46 -2.12 5.63
N SER A 171 29.61 -2.96 6.66
CA SER A 171 30.81 -3.78 6.86
C SER A 171 30.98 -4.80 5.73
N ASP A 172 29.91 -5.50 5.35
CA ASP A 172 29.93 -6.46 4.23
C ASP A 172 30.30 -5.76 2.92
N TYR A 173 29.66 -4.62 2.64
CA TYR A 173 29.92 -3.82 1.45
C TYR A 173 31.37 -3.34 1.39
N ARG A 174 31.90 -2.81 2.50
CA ARG A 174 33.28 -2.33 2.60
C ARG A 174 34.29 -3.47 2.38
N SER A 175 34.01 -4.66 2.91
CA SER A 175 34.86 -5.84 2.71
C SER A 175 34.95 -6.24 1.23
N LEU A 176 33.81 -6.23 0.52
CA LEU A 176 33.78 -6.52 -0.92
C LEU A 176 34.44 -5.41 -1.74
N TYR A 177 34.24 -4.15 -1.36
CA TYR A 177 34.89 -3.01 -2.00
C TYR A 177 36.42 -3.10 -1.92
N GLU A 178 36.98 -3.42 -0.75
CA GLU A 178 38.43 -3.60 -0.61
C GLU A 178 38.98 -4.77 -1.42
N GLN A 179 38.19 -5.84 -1.62
CA GLN A 179 38.57 -6.94 -2.51
C GLN A 179 38.68 -6.48 -3.96
N ILE A 180 37.68 -5.73 -4.47
CA ILE A 180 37.74 -5.15 -5.83
C ILE A 180 38.93 -4.20 -5.94
N ARG A 181 39.11 -3.31 -4.96
CA ARG A 181 40.21 -2.35 -4.95
C ARG A 181 41.57 -3.05 -5.05
N LYS A 182 41.74 -4.17 -4.33
CA LYS A 182 42.96 -4.96 -4.37
C LYS A 182 43.18 -5.61 -5.74
N ILE A 183 42.14 -6.19 -6.34
CA ILE A 183 42.22 -6.80 -7.69
C ILE A 183 42.63 -5.74 -8.71
N VAL A 184 41.89 -4.63 -8.78
CA VAL A 184 42.16 -3.54 -9.74
C VAL A 184 43.54 -2.93 -9.53
N TYR A 185 44.00 -2.79 -8.28
CA TYR A 185 45.34 -2.29 -7.99
C TYR A 185 46.46 -3.25 -8.43
N THR A 186 46.20 -4.56 -8.39
CA THR A 186 47.20 -5.59 -8.70
C THR A 186 47.25 -5.88 -10.21
N GLU A 187 46.10 -5.93 -10.86
CA GLU A 187 45.92 -6.46 -12.22
C GLU A 187 45.50 -5.36 -13.23
N GLY A 188 45.26 -4.13 -12.77
CA GLY A 188 44.79 -3.03 -13.60
C GLY A 188 43.27 -3.04 -13.81
N PHE A 189 42.75 -2.04 -14.53
CA PHE A 189 41.31 -1.90 -14.79
C PHE A 189 40.75 -2.97 -15.74
N GLU A 190 41.60 -3.64 -16.52
CA GLU A 190 41.20 -4.74 -17.41
C GLU A 190 40.74 -5.99 -16.63
N ALA A 191 41.16 -6.11 -15.37
CA ALA A 191 40.73 -7.18 -14.46
C ALA A 191 39.27 -7.08 -14.02
N VAL A 192 38.50 -6.08 -14.47
CA VAL A 192 37.06 -6.02 -14.20
C VAL A 192 36.32 -7.19 -14.87
N GLU A 193 36.84 -7.69 -16.00
CA GLU A 193 36.31 -8.89 -16.66
C GLU A 193 36.82 -10.21 -16.04
N ASP A 194 37.77 -10.13 -15.11
CA ASP A 194 38.30 -11.30 -14.40
C ASP A 194 37.18 -12.03 -13.61
N PRO A 195 37.08 -13.36 -13.68
CA PRO A 195 36.04 -14.14 -12.99
C PRO A 195 35.97 -13.90 -11.47
N MET A 196 37.10 -13.62 -10.81
CA MET A 196 37.16 -13.30 -9.39
C MET A 196 36.57 -11.91 -9.13
N CYS A 197 36.93 -10.92 -9.94
CA CYS A 197 36.35 -9.57 -9.86
C CYS A 197 34.83 -9.59 -10.07
N MET A 198 34.38 -10.29 -11.12
CA MET A 198 32.96 -10.48 -11.42
C MET A 198 32.21 -11.21 -10.30
N THR A 199 32.86 -12.15 -9.62
CA THR A 199 32.26 -12.83 -8.47
C THR A 199 32.05 -11.88 -7.30
N VAL A 200 32.99 -10.97 -7.03
CA VAL A 200 32.83 -9.94 -6.00
C VAL A 200 31.74 -8.93 -6.38
N LEU A 201 31.70 -8.48 -7.63
CA LEU A 201 30.65 -7.59 -8.14
C LEU A 201 29.24 -8.21 -8.02
N ARG A 202 29.09 -9.50 -8.38
CA ARG A 202 27.82 -10.22 -8.18
C ARG A 202 27.42 -10.30 -6.71
N LYS A 203 28.37 -10.53 -5.80
CA LYS A 203 28.10 -10.49 -4.35
C LYS A 203 27.63 -9.10 -3.92
N MET A 204 28.27 -8.03 -4.39
CA MET A 204 27.86 -6.66 -4.08
C MET A 204 26.46 -6.34 -4.61
N LYS A 205 26.13 -6.78 -5.84
CA LYS A 205 24.78 -6.67 -6.42
C LYS A 205 23.74 -7.39 -5.57
N ALA A 206 24.06 -8.60 -5.09
CA ALA A 206 23.17 -9.37 -4.22
C ALA A 206 22.91 -8.69 -2.85
N LEU A 207 23.79 -7.77 -2.42
CA LEU A 207 23.57 -6.97 -1.21
C LEU A 207 22.57 -5.83 -1.39
N GLN A 208 22.27 -5.42 -2.64
CA GLN A 208 21.30 -4.35 -2.92
C GLN A 208 19.89 -4.83 -2.62
N GLN A 209 19.10 -4.03 -1.90
CA GLN A 209 17.68 -4.28 -1.64
C GLN A 209 16.77 -3.73 -2.74
N VAL A 210 17.26 -2.77 -3.52
CA VAL A 210 16.52 -2.13 -4.58
C VAL A 210 16.98 -2.68 -5.92
N ASP A 211 16.17 -3.59 -6.47
CA ASP A 211 16.23 -3.99 -7.88
C ASP A 211 14.80 -4.05 -8.44
N VAL A 212 14.69 -4.12 -9.77
CA VAL A 212 13.39 -4.12 -10.47
C VAL A 212 12.50 -5.28 -10.02
N SER A 213 13.07 -6.47 -9.82
CA SER A 213 12.31 -7.65 -9.40
C SER A 213 11.76 -7.48 -7.99
N LYS A 214 12.59 -7.03 -7.04
CA LYS A 214 12.18 -6.79 -5.65
C LYS A 214 11.14 -5.69 -5.52
N LEU A 215 11.28 -4.60 -6.28
CA LEU A 215 10.28 -3.53 -6.32
C LEU A 215 8.96 -4.01 -6.95
N THR A 216 9.03 -4.86 -7.98
CA THR A 216 7.83 -5.45 -8.60
C THR A 216 7.11 -6.36 -7.62
N GLN A 217 7.84 -7.24 -6.92
CA GLN A 217 7.27 -8.09 -5.88
C GLN A 217 6.67 -7.28 -4.72
N LEU A 218 7.32 -6.18 -4.32
CA LEU A 218 6.75 -5.25 -3.35
C LEU A 218 5.44 -4.66 -3.86
N ALA A 219 5.41 -4.18 -5.11
CA ALA A 219 4.20 -3.63 -5.72
C ALA A 219 3.05 -4.64 -5.75
N GLU A 220 3.31 -5.89 -6.15
CA GLU A 220 2.31 -6.96 -6.13
C GLU A 220 1.79 -7.25 -4.71
N SER A 221 2.68 -7.35 -3.72
CA SER A 221 2.28 -7.55 -2.32
C SER A 221 1.45 -6.38 -1.80
N LEU A 222 1.74 -5.17 -2.28
CA LEU A 222 1.03 -3.97 -1.90
C LEU A 222 -0.36 -3.92 -2.52
N LYS A 223 -0.57 -4.41 -3.75
CA LYS A 223 -1.91 -4.48 -4.37
C LYS A 223 -2.91 -5.28 -3.52
N GLN A 224 -2.44 -6.30 -2.80
CA GLN A 224 -3.26 -7.15 -1.94
C GLN A 224 -3.56 -6.55 -0.56
N THR A 225 -2.84 -5.50 -0.16
CA THR A 225 -3.10 -4.83 1.11
C THR A 225 -4.31 -3.92 0.96
N GLU A 226 -5.21 -3.84 1.92
CA GLU A 226 -6.26 -2.81 1.87
C GLU A 226 -5.72 -1.45 2.31
N GLY A 227 -6.37 -0.37 1.89
CA GLY A 227 -6.06 0.96 2.38
C GLY A 227 -4.95 1.74 1.67
N GLN A 228 -4.73 2.98 2.12
CA GLN A 228 -3.78 3.92 1.52
C GLN A 228 -2.34 3.45 1.73
N LYS A 229 -1.55 3.38 0.65
CA LYS A 229 -0.17 2.89 0.69
C LYS A 229 0.78 4.07 0.54
N HIS A 230 1.72 4.20 1.46
CA HIS A 230 2.73 5.25 1.46
C HIS A 230 4.12 4.62 1.45
N VAL A 231 4.75 4.58 0.27
CA VAL A 231 6.09 3.99 0.09
C VAL A 231 7.14 5.10 0.09
N PHE A 232 8.14 4.97 0.94
CA PHE A 232 9.30 5.86 1.01
C PHE A 232 10.58 5.07 0.77
N LEU A 233 11.32 5.46 -0.26
CA LEU A 233 12.64 4.92 -0.55
C LEU A 233 13.71 5.88 -0.02
N PHE A 234 14.48 5.41 0.96
CA PHE A 234 15.68 6.06 1.45
C PHE A 234 16.86 5.46 0.68
N TYR A 235 17.45 6.25 -0.22
CA TYR A 235 18.48 5.79 -1.14
C TYR A 235 19.77 6.59 -0.96
N GLN A 236 20.91 5.88 -0.90
CA GLN A 236 22.24 6.47 -0.92
C GLN A 236 22.96 6.01 -2.20
N LYS A 237 23.32 6.98 -3.05
CA LYS A 237 24.04 6.71 -4.31
C LYS A 237 25.35 5.98 -4.02
N GLN A 238 25.57 4.88 -4.73
CA GLN A 238 26.84 4.14 -4.68
C GLN A 238 27.88 4.81 -5.59
N SER A 239 29.14 4.77 -5.18
CA SER A 239 30.26 5.35 -5.94
C SER A 239 30.78 4.44 -7.04
N LEU A 240 30.54 3.12 -6.95
CA LEU A 240 30.95 2.16 -7.97
C LEU A 240 29.79 1.85 -8.93
N PRO A 241 30.03 1.81 -10.25
CA PRO A 241 29.10 1.21 -11.18
C PRO A 241 29.09 -0.31 -10.96
N ILE A 242 28.03 -0.82 -10.34
CA ILE A 242 27.80 -2.26 -10.25
C ILE A 242 26.99 -2.66 -11.50
N PRO A 243 27.48 -3.60 -12.34
CA PRO A 243 26.78 -4.06 -13.54
C PRO A 243 25.49 -4.81 -13.21
#